data_AF-A0A246RZ09-F1
#
_entry.id   AF-A0A246RZ09-F1
#
_cell.length_a   1.000
_cell.length_b   1.000
_cell.length_c   1.000
_cell.angle_alpha   90.00
_cell.angle_beta   90.00
_cell.angle_gamma   90.00
#
_symmetry.space_group_name_H-M   'P 1'
#
loop_
_entity.id
_entity.type
_entity.pdbx_description
1 polymer ?
#
loop_
_entity_poly.entity_id
_entity_poly.type
_entity_poly.pdbx_seq_one_letter_code
_entity_poly.pdbx_strand_id
1 'polypeptide(L)'
;MPPFEQIVHDTFSNTVHDYLSHLYGPRAGEVQRRLNQRLEHFKSLAPFSPNPVEASSKNAPSWSEKDQWVISYGDSIIEDSVPPLAVLSDFLQKRLGDRISGVHVLPFFPWSSDDGFSVIHYREVNPDLGDWSHIRELASHYDLMADLVLNHVSRESLWFVDYLSGSLPGRDYFIEVDPDTDVSQVVRPRSSPLLVPISTRRGTRYLWATFSEDQLDLNFENPDVLLEFVGILLFYLEQGTRIVRLDAVAFLWKKLGTACIHLPETHTVVRLLRAIVDHVAPGTLLITETNVPHQENISYFGLNRLPEGAPDEAHMVYQFALPPLLLHTLTRGEASTLQSWLSSLPVLPDHCTYLNFTASHDGIGVRPLEGLLPDHERDALLELMHKFGGFVSMRSNPDGSDTPYEINITWFEAMRGTRRGPDPWQIARFLCSQAIMLSLQGIPALYIHTLTGTLNDVEGVERSGRLRSINRRRWQRSELDLLLDSPSTPTHDVFHALNRLLDQRRQEPCFHPNAAQRVLVSAPELLAVERGPLHDGRRLLALYNVTDLPLPLENVGDAVTQALENHAWQALDPGNPWSAEGSLPPYAVRWLVADR
;
A
#
# COMPACT_ATOMS: atom_id res chain seq x y z
N MET A 1 38.03 18.14 16.80
CA MET A 1 36.74 17.44 16.59
C MET A 1 36.40 17.59 15.12
N PRO A 2 36.08 16.50 14.40
CA PRO A 2 35.65 16.63 13.00
C PRO A 2 34.34 17.44 12.92
N PRO A 3 34.08 18.15 11.80
CA PRO A 3 32.81 18.85 11.57
C PRO A 3 31.63 17.88 11.62
N PHE A 4 30.43 18.34 12.03
CA PHE A 4 29.22 17.52 12.14
C PHE A 4 28.90 16.76 10.83
N GLU A 5 29.08 17.40 9.68
CA GLU A 5 28.89 16.78 8.36
C GLU A 5 29.84 15.60 8.11
N GLN A 6 31.09 15.70 8.60
CA GLN A 6 32.07 14.62 8.48
C GLN A 6 31.67 13.43 9.36
N ILE A 7 31.13 13.68 10.56
CA ILE A 7 30.63 12.62 11.45
C ILE A 7 29.43 11.90 10.79
N VAL A 8 28.45 12.64 10.26
CA VAL A 8 27.27 12.05 9.58
C VAL A 8 27.69 11.25 8.35
N HIS A 9 28.63 11.76 7.56
CA HIS A 9 29.17 11.05 6.39
C HIS A 9 29.91 9.77 6.78
N ASP A 10 30.76 9.82 7.81
CA ASP A 10 31.51 8.66 8.31
C ASP A 10 30.55 7.61 8.89
N THR A 11 29.46 8.02 9.55
CA THR A 11 28.40 7.10 10.01
C THR A 11 27.69 6.43 8.85
N PHE A 12 27.22 7.18 7.85
CA PHE A 12 26.56 6.61 6.66
C PHE A 12 27.48 5.62 5.92
N SER A 13 28.73 5.99 5.70
CA SER A 13 29.71 5.16 5.00
C SER A 13 29.96 3.83 5.73
N ASN A 14 30.06 3.84 7.06
CA ASN A 14 30.25 2.60 7.83
C ASN A 14 29.00 1.72 7.78
N THR A 15 27.81 2.29 7.99
CA THR A 15 26.54 1.55 7.91
C THR A 15 26.35 0.88 6.54
N VAL A 16 26.60 1.61 5.45
CA VAL A 16 26.53 1.06 4.10
C VAL A 16 27.56 -0.05 3.89
N HIS A 17 28.77 0.09 4.43
CA HIS A 17 29.79 -0.94 4.34
C HIS A 17 29.36 -2.25 5.02
N ASP A 18 28.74 -2.16 6.19
CA ASP A 18 28.25 -3.32 6.94
C ASP A 18 27.15 -4.04 6.17
N TYR A 19 26.19 -3.30 5.59
CA TYR A 19 25.13 -3.88 4.77
C TYR A 19 25.69 -4.56 3.51
N LEU A 20 26.61 -3.91 2.81
CA LEU A 20 27.24 -4.50 1.62
C LEU A 20 28.16 -5.68 1.98
N SER A 21 28.74 -5.70 3.17
CA SER A 21 29.53 -6.83 3.68
C SER A 21 28.64 -8.04 3.97
N HIS A 22 27.45 -7.82 4.52
CA HIS A 22 26.46 -8.88 4.67
C HIS A 22 26.00 -9.46 3.32
N LEU A 23 25.73 -8.59 2.33
CA LEU A 23 25.22 -9.02 1.02
C LEU A 23 26.29 -9.65 0.11
N TYR A 24 27.51 -9.09 0.08
CA TYR A 24 28.51 -9.41 -0.95
C TYR A 24 29.90 -9.78 -0.40
N GLY A 25 30.05 -9.83 0.93
CA GLY A 25 31.28 -10.26 1.60
C GLY A 25 32.53 -9.52 1.07
N PRO A 26 33.53 -10.23 0.53
CA PRO A 26 34.78 -9.60 0.06
C PRO A 26 34.62 -8.51 -1.02
N ARG A 27 33.49 -8.47 -1.73
CA ARG A 27 33.21 -7.46 -2.76
C ARG A 27 32.65 -6.16 -2.21
N ALA A 28 32.30 -6.08 -0.92
CA ALA A 28 31.64 -4.92 -0.32
C ALA A 28 32.35 -3.58 -0.62
N GLY A 29 33.68 -3.53 -0.48
CA GLY A 29 34.45 -2.31 -0.77
C GLY A 29 34.45 -1.91 -2.26
N GLU A 30 34.38 -2.87 -3.18
CA GLU A 30 34.22 -2.58 -4.62
C GLU A 30 32.84 -1.97 -4.89
N VAL A 31 31.79 -2.62 -4.38
CA VAL A 31 30.39 -2.21 -4.57
C VAL A 31 30.15 -0.83 -3.95
N GLN A 32 30.68 -0.58 -2.75
CA GLN A 32 30.54 0.70 -2.07
C GLN A 32 31.17 1.86 -2.85
N ARG A 33 32.35 1.67 -3.45
CA ARG A 33 32.96 2.72 -4.28
C ARG A 33 32.08 3.08 -5.48
N ARG A 34 31.50 2.08 -6.15
CA ARG A 34 30.60 2.27 -7.30
C ARG A 34 29.27 2.89 -6.87
N LEU A 35 28.75 2.52 -5.71
CA LEU A 35 27.58 3.15 -5.09
C LEU A 35 27.85 4.64 -4.82
N ASN A 36 28.95 4.96 -4.13
CA ASN A 36 29.30 6.34 -3.79
C ASN A 36 29.42 7.23 -5.05
N GLN A 37 30.00 6.72 -6.14
CA GLN A 37 30.04 7.45 -7.42
C GLN A 37 28.64 7.82 -7.95
N ARG A 38 27.66 6.90 -7.85
CA ARG A 38 26.27 7.17 -8.25
C ARG A 38 25.62 8.21 -7.32
N LEU A 39 25.86 8.12 -6.01
CA LEU A 39 25.33 9.07 -5.03
C LEU A 39 25.92 10.47 -5.21
N GLU A 40 27.23 10.57 -5.46
CA GLU A 40 27.93 11.82 -5.75
C GLU A 40 27.40 12.47 -7.04
N HIS A 41 27.21 11.66 -8.09
CA HIS A 41 26.63 12.14 -9.33
C HIS A 41 25.22 12.70 -9.12
N PHE A 42 24.34 11.96 -8.42
CA PHE A 42 22.99 12.41 -8.09
C PHE A 42 23.00 13.74 -7.32
N LYS A 43 23.85 13.86 -6.27
CA LYS A 43 23.99 15.10 -5.49
C LYS A 43 24.50 16.29 -6.32
N SER A 44 25.24 16.04 -7.40
CA SER A 44 25.79 17.10 -8.26
C SER A 44 24.74 17.75 -9.19
N LEU A 45 23.60 17.10 -9.43
CA LEU A 45 22.57 17.54 -10.39
C LEU A 45 21.64 18.66 -9.86
N ALA A 46 22.12 19.55 -8.97
CA ALA A 46 21.29 20.50 -8.23
C ALA A 46 20.44 21.49 -9.10
N PRO A 47 19.25 21.92 -8.62
CA PRO A 47 18.73 21.71 -7.28
C PRO A 47 17.54 20.75 -7.27
N PHE A 48 17.70 19.62 -6.58
CA PHE A 48 16.61 19.09 -5.79
C PHE A 48 16.22 20.21 -4.81
N SER A 49 15.24 21.03 -5.16
CA SER A 49 14.52 21.81 -4.17
C SER A 49 13.60 20.80 -3.50
N PRO A 50 13.88 20.30 -2.28
CA PRO A 50 12.77 19.86 -1.47
C PRO A 50 11.83 21.06 -1.45
N ASN A 51 10.57 20.90 -1.88
CA ASN A 51 9.58 21.91 -1.56
C ASN A 51 9.63 22.02 -0.03
N PRO A 52 10.19 23.09 0.54
CA PRO A 52 10.44 23.14 1.95
C PRO A 52 9.10 23.50 2.57
N VAL A 53 8.35 22.49 2.98
CA VAL A 53 7.82 22.58 4.34
C VAL A 53 9.09 22.71 5.18
N GLU A 54 9.38 23.94 5.57
CA GLU A 54 10.59 24.46 6.18
C GLU A 54 11.56 23.36 6.61
N ALA A 55 12.79 23.40 6.08
CA ALA A 55 13.94 22.72 6.63
C ALA A 55 14.19 23.23 8.06
N SER A 56 13.31 22.83 8.97
CA SER A 56 13.47 22.88 10.40
C SER A 56 14.27 21.64 10.75
N SER A 57 15.29 21.84 11.56
CA SER A 57 16.27 20.85 11.95
C SER A 57 15.62 19.56 12.49
N LYS A 58 15.51 18.52 11.65
CA LYS A 58 15.63 17.09 11.96
C LYS A 58 15.36 16.28 10.67
N ASN A 59 16.26 15.35 10.34
CA ASN A 59 16.28 14.48 9.15
C ASN A 59 15.11 13.46 9.10
N ALA A 60 13.88 13.90 9.39
CA ALA A 60 12.72 13.06 9.59
C ALA A 60 11.76 13.14 8.40
N PRO A 61 11.13 12.04 7.97
CA PRO A 61 9.92 12.15 7.18
C PRO A 61 8.86 12.99 7.92
N SER A 62 8.31 13.98 7.24
CA SER A 62 7.24 14.83 7.76
C SER A 62 5.89 14.37 7.17
N TRP A 63 4.93 14.12 8.06
CA TRP A 63 3.53 13.89 7.75
C TRP A 63 2.68 14.56 8.84
N SER A 64 1.40 14.76 8.54
CA SER A 64 0.42 15.45 9.37
C SER A 64 -0.97 14.83 9.23
N GLU A 65 -1.94 15.32 9.99
CA GLU A 65 -3.37 14.99 9.84
C GLU A 65 -3.90 15.24 8.42
N LYS A 66 -3.22 16.10 7.65
CA LYS A 66 -3.55 16.43 6.27
C LYS A 66 -3.16 15.35 5.26
N ASP A 67 -2.33 14.38 5.67
CA ASP A 67 -1.87 13.33 4.78
C ASP A 67 -2.94 12.29 4.54
N GLN A 68 -3.43 12.28 3.30
CA GLN A 68 -4.50 11.43 2.78
C GLN A 68 -4.22 11.22 1.29
N TRP A 69 -4.13 9.97 0.85
CA TRP A 69 -3.63 9.63 -0.47
C TRP A 69 -4.68 8.99 -1.37
N VAL A 70 -4.43 9.02 -2.67
CA VAL A 70 -5.21 8.29 -3.68
C VAL A 70 -4.33 7.28 -4.39
N ILE A 71 -4.83 6.06 -4.57
CA ILE A 71 -4.21 5.03 -5.41
C ILE A 71 -4.98 4.96 -6.73
N SER A 72 -4.28 5.02 -7.86
CA SER A 72 -4.90 5.00 -9.19
C SER A 72 -3.96 4.44 -10.26
N TYR A 73 -4.50 3.73 -11.24
CA TYR A 73 -3.82 3.58 -12.52
C TYR A 73 -3.82 4.91 -13.26
N GLY A 74 -2.78 5.18 -14.05
CA GLY A 74 -2.66 6.40 -14.86
C GLY A 74 -3.82 6.58 -15.86
N ASP A 75 -4.49 5.50 -16.24
CA ASP A 75 -5.63 5.44 -17.17
C ASP A 75 -6.95 4.97 -16.52
N SER A 76 -7.07 5.11 -15.19
CA SER A 76 -8.35 4.84 -14.51
C SER A 76 -9.46 5.78 -14.98
N ILE A 77 -9.09 6.96 -15.47
CA ILE A 77 -9.98 7.94 -16.10
C ILE A 77 -9.33 8.37 -17.41
N ILE A 78 -10.06 8.23 -18.51
CA ILE A 78 -9.59 8.51 -19.86
C ILE A 78 -10.50 9.52 -20.56
N GLU A 79 -9.93 10.24 -21.51
CA GLU A 79 -10.65 11.13 -22.42
C GLU A 79 -10.00 11.03 -23.80
N ASP A 80 -10.82 10.96 -24.85
CA ASP A 80 -10.33 10.77 -26.21
C ASP A 80 -9.36 11.90 -26.61
N SER A 81 -8.19 11.52 -27.14
CA SER A 81 -7.14 12.44 -27.61
C SER A 81 -6.41 13.25 -26.53
N VAL A 82 -6.59 12.94 -25.25
CA VAL A 82 -5.83 13.53 -24.14
C VAL A 82 -5.00 12.43 -23.46
N PRO A 83 -3.70 12.64 -23.18
CA PRO A 83 -2.90 11.66 -22.45
C PRO A 83 -3.55 11.32 -21.10
N PRO A 84 -3.75 10.03 -20.76
CA PRO A 84 -4.45 9.63 -19.54
C PRO A 84 -3.89 10.25 -18.24
N LEU A 85 -2.57 10.41 -18.12
CA LEU A 85 -1.96 11.06 -16.95
C LEU A 85 -2.39 12.54 -16.81
N ALA A 86 -2.61 13.25 -17.92
CA ALA A 86 -3.16 14.60 -17.89
C ALA A 86 -4.61 14.61 -17.42
N VAL A 87 -5.42 13.65 -17.88
CA VAL A 87 -6.83 13.50 -17.46
C VAL A 87 -6.93 13.20 -15.96
N LEU A 88 -6.08 12.30 -15.46
CA LEU A 88 -6.00 11.99 -14.04
C LEU A 88 -5.59 13.22 -13.22
N SER A 89 -4.54 13.94 -13.63
CA SER A 89 -4.10 15.16 -12.94
C SER A 89 -5.21 16.20 -12.86
N ASP A 90 -5.89 16.47 -13.99
CA ASP A 90 -7.02 17.39 -14.05
C ASP A 90 -8.18 16.96 -13.16
N PHE A 91 -8.53 15.66 -13.15
CA PHE A 91 -9.58 15.12 -12.29
C PHE A 91 -9.28 15.34 -10.82
N LEU A 92 -8.09 14.94 -10.37
CA LEU A 92 -7.68 15.06 -8.96
C LEU A 92 -7.69 16.52 -8.51
N GLN A 93 -7.12 17.42 -9.31
CA GLN A 93 -7.09 18.85 -8.98
C GLN A 93 -8.49 19.46 -8.91
N LYS A 94 -9.36 19.20 -9.88
CA LYS A 94 -10.71 19.80 -9.93
C LYS A 94 -11.67 19.21 -8.90
N ARG A 95 -11.61 17.90 -8.67
CA ARG A 95 -12.62 17.17 -7.88
C ARG A 95 -12.20 16.93 -6.44
N LEU A 96 -10.89 16.87 -6.15
CA LEU A 96 -10.36 16.65 -4.79
C LEU A 96 -9.57 17.84 -4.27
N GLY A 97 -8.74 18.46 -5.12
CA GLY A 97 -7.93 19.63 -4.76
C GLY A 97 -6.97 19.30 -3.62
N ASP A 98 -6.99 20.10 -2.56
CA ASP A 98 -6.12 19.93 -1.39
C ASP A 98 -6.66 18.93 -0.35
N ARG A 99 -7.79 18.25 -0.61
CA ARG A 99 -8.31 17.19 0.27
C ARG A 99 -7.35 16.01 0.38
N ILE A 100 -6.56 15.79 -0.67
CA ILE A 100 -5.54 14.76 -0.73
C ILE A 100 -4.17 15.44 -0.78
N SER A 101 -3.15 14.81 -0.20
CA SER A 101 -1.77 15.31 -0.23
C SER A 101 -0.87 14.52 -1.18
N GLY A 102 -1.26 13.29 -1.53
CA GLY A 102 -0.41 12.37 -2.29
C GLY A 102 -1.19 11.47 -3.24
N VAL A 103 -0.50 11.00 -4.27
CA VAL A 103 -1.05 10.11 -5.29
C VAL A 103 -0.07 8.97 -5.57
N HIS A 104 -0.54 7.74 -5.44
CA HIS A 104 0.13 6.55 -5.96
C HIS A 104 -0.37 6.29 -7.36
N VAL A 105 0.49 6.61 -8.32
CA VAL A 105 0.31 6.20 -9.72
C VAL A 105 0.89 4.81 -9.84
N LEU A 106 0.01 3.82 -9.97
CA LEU A 106 0.37 2.42 -10.21
C LEU A 106 1.25 2.29 -11.46
N PRO A 107 2.01 1.19 -11.64
CA PRO A 107 3.17 1.19 -12.51
C PRO A 107 2.87 1.76 -13.89
N PHE A 108 3.51 2.89 -14.19
CA PHE A 108 3.27 3.69 -15.39
C PHE A 108 4.38 3.53 -16.43
N PHE A 109 5.27 2.55 -16.25
CA PHE A 109 6.35 2.20 -17.17
C PHE A 109 5.81 1.36 -18.34
N PRO A 110 6.50 1.28 -19.50
CA PRO A 110 6.21 0.27 -20.50
C PRO A 110 6.22 -1.14 -19.87
N TRP A 111 5.22 -1.96 -20.19
CA TRP A 111 5.00 -3.28 -19.58
C TRP A 111 4.39 -4.27 -20.59
N SER A 112 4.58 -5.58 -20.38
CA SER A 112 4.08 -6.66 -21.27
C SER A 112 2.91 -7.45 -20.68
N SER A 113 2.88 -7.63 -19.36
CA SER A 113 1.78 -8.30 -18.64
C SER A 113 1.57 -7.75 -17.23
N ASP A 114 0.62 -8.36 -16.50
CA ASP A 114 0.24 -8.02 -15.11
C ASP A 114 -0.10 -6.55 -14.87
N ASP A 115 -0.71 -5.89 -15.87
CA ASP A 115 -1.22 -4.53 -15.82
C ASP A 115 -0.22 -3.54 -15.20
N GLY A 116 1.03 -3.56 -15.66
CA GLY A 116 2.08 -2.66 -15.19
C GLY A 116 3.23 -3.33 -14.46
N PHE A 117 3.00 -4.49 -13.84
CA PHE A 117 3.99 -5.12 -12.97
C PHE A 117 5.01 -6.01 -13.72
N SER A 118 4.80 -6.34 -14.99
CA SER A 118 5.86 -6.90 -15.84
C SER A 118 6.56 -5.79 -16.62
N VAL A 119 7.49 -5.09 -15.97
CA VAL A 119 8.14 -3.87 -16.50
C VAL A 119 9.12 -4.21 -17.64
N ILE A 120 9.00 -3.51 -18.77
CA ILE A 120 9.92 -3.59 -19.92
C ILE A 120 11.05 -2.57 -19.78
N HIS A 121 10.73 -1.34 -19.36
CA HIS A 121 11.70 -0.24 -19.29
C HIS A 121 11.44 0.71 -18.12
N TYR A 122 12.33 0.69 -17.13
CA TYR A 122 12.16 1.45 -15.88
C TYR A 122 12.34 2.96 -16.00
N ARG A 123 13.00 3.48 -17.05
CA ARG A 123 13.31 4.92 -17.16
C ARG A 123 12.42 5.68 -18.14
N GLU A 124 11.37 5.04 -18.64
CA GLU A 124 10.40 5.62 -19.57
C GLU A 124 9.00 5.54 -18.98
N VAL A 125 8.15 6.51 -19.31
CA VAL A 125 6.72 6.40 -19.06
C VAL A 125 6.10 5.69 -20.25
N ASN A 126 5.11 4.83 -20.01
CA ASN A 126 4.36 4.18 -21.07
C ASN A 126 3.74 5.24 -22.00
N PRO A 127 4.06 5.24 -23.31
CA PRO A 127 3.58 6.26 -24.23
C PRO A 127 2.06 6.32 -24.35
N ASP A 128 1.35 5.22 -24.04
CA ASP A 128 -0.12 5.21 -24.02
C ASP A 128 -0.71 6.01 -22.84
N LEU A 129 0.10 6.27 -21.80
CA LEU A 129 -0.28 7.06 -20.63
C LEU A 129 0.17 8.52 -20.73
N GLY A 130 1.32 8.78 -21.37
CA GLY A 130 1.94 10.09 -21.49
C GLY A 130 3.47 10.02 -21.44
N ASP A 131 4.08 10.97 -20.74
CA ASP A 131 5.54 11.08 -20.58
C ASP A 131 5.92 11.59 -19.18
N TRP A 132 7.23 11.74 -18.91
CA TRP A 132 7.72 12.28 -17.64
C TRP A 132 7.28 13.71 -17.33
N SER A 133 6.88 14.51 -18.32
CA SER A 133 6.36 15.86 -18.05
C SER A 133 5.01 15.79 -17.33
N HIS A 134 4.18 14.81 -17.65
CA HIS A 134 2.90 14.57 -16.98
C HIS A 134 3.08 14.04 -15.55
N ILE A 135 4.08 13.18 -15.34
CA ILE A 135 4.44 12.70 -14.00
C ILE A 135 4.96 13.84 -13.12
N ARG A 136 5.85 14.69 -13.66
CA ARG A 136 6.34 15.88 -12.94
C ARG A 136 5.23 16.90 -12.65
N GLU A 137 4.26 17.04 -13.56
CA GLU A 137 3.07 17.87 -13.30
C GLU A 137 2.29 17.34 -12.09
N LEU A 138 1.99 16.04 -12.04
CA LEU A 138 1.35 15.41 -10.87
C LEU A 138 2.17 15.63 -9.58
N ALA A 139 3.48 15.41 -9.65
CA ALA A 139 4.40 15.60 -8.51
C ALA A 139 4.51 17.07 -8.04
N SER A 140 4.13 18.04 -8.88
CA SER A 140 4.12 19.45 -8.50
C SER A 140 2.92 19.83 -7.63
N HIS A 141 1.83 19.04 -7.69
CA HIS A 141 0.60 19.26 -6.92
C HIS A 141 0.44 18.31 -5.73
N TYR A 142 1.04 17.11 -5.81
CA TYR A 142 0.87 16.04 -4.84
C TYR A 142 2.19 15.32 -4.55
N ASP A 143 2.33 14.77 -3.34
CA ASP A 143 3.38 13.81 -3.02
C ASP A 143 3.20 12.54 -3.88
N LEU A 144 4.05 12.39 -4.90
CA LEU A 144 3.98 11.29 -5.84
C LEU A 144 4.57 10.00 -5.24
N MET A 145 3.78 8.93 -5.27
CA MET A 145 4.25 7.56 -5.07
C MET A 145 4.40 6.82 -6.40
N ALA A 146 5.56 6.21 -6.61
CA ALA A 146 5.86 5.35 -7.75
C ALA A 146 6.29 3.94 -7.30
N ASP A 147 5.98 2.95 -8.12
CA ASP A 147 6.42 1.57 -7.92
C ASP A 147 7.86 1.36 -8.39
N LEU A 148 8.68 0.81 -7.49
CA LEU A 148 9.96 0.21 -7.84
C LEU A 148 9.75 -1.32 -7.91
N VAL A 149 9.45 -1.81 -9.11
CA VAL A 149 9.30 -3.26 -9.39
C VAL A 149 10.66 -3.92 -9.46
N LEU A 150 11.25 -4.17 -8.30
CA LEU A 150 12.65 -4.57 -8.17
C LEU A 150 12.89 -6.07 -8.25
N ASN A 151 11.92 -6.92 -7.91
CA ASN A 151 12.15 -8.36 -7.85
C ASN A 151 12.32 -9.02 -9.24
N HIS A 152 11.59 -8.53 -10.24
CA HIS A 152 11.49 -9.18 -11.54
C HIS A 152 11.34 -8.15 -12.67
N VAL A 153 11.60 -8.59 -13.90
CA VAL A 153 11.47 -7.80 -15.13
C VAL A 153 10.74 -8.60 -16.20
N SER A 154 10.13 -7.90 -17.16
CA SER A 154 9.54 -8.50 -18.35
C SER A 154 10.56 -9.24 -19.23
N ARG A 155 10.10 -10.29 -19.90
CA ARG A 155 10.84 -10.96 -20.99
C ARG A 155 10.99 -10.13 -22.25
N GLU A 156 10.25 -9.05 -22.38
CA GLU A 156 10.42 -8.09 -23.47
C GLU A 156 11.47 -7.01 -23.15
N SER A 157 12.08 -7.05 -21.96
CA SER A 157 13.12 -6.11 -21.56
C SER A 157 14.43 -6.28 -22.34
N LEU A 158 15.17 -5.17 -22.46
CA LEU A 158 16.52 -5.19 -23.02
C LEU A 158 17.48 -6.09 -22.23
N TRP A 159 17.29 -6.24 -20.92
CA TRP A 159 18.09 -7.16 -20.12
C TRP A 159 17.88 -8.61 -20.54
N PHE A 160 16.64 -9.01 -20.88
CA PHE A 160 16.40 -10.35 -21.38
C PHE A 160 16.98 -10.56 -22.79
N VAL A 161 16.93 -9.53 -23.65
CA VAL A 161 17.60 -9.55 -24.95
C VAL A 161 19.11 -9.78 -24.79
N ASP A 162 19.74 -9.05 -23.88
CA ASP A 162 21.14 -9.20 -23.50
C ASP A 162 21.45 -10.61 -22.98
N TYR A 163 20.57 -11.18 -22.17
CA TYR A 163 20.70 -12.56 -21.70
C TYR A 163 20.71 -13.57 -22.86
N LEU A 164 19.79 -13.43 -23.81
CA LEU A 164 19.72 -14.31 -24.98
C LEU A 164 20.94 -14.18 -25.90
N SER A 165 21.49 -12.96 -26.04
CA SER A 165 22.68 -12.71 -26.86
C SER A 165 24.00 -13.04 -26.14
N GLY A 166 23.99 -13.16 -24.81
CA GLY A 166 25.18 -13.32 -23.99
C GLY A 166 25.94 -12.00 -23.76
N SER A 167 25.25 -10.86 -23.86
CA SER A 167 25.80 -9.51 -23.72
C SER A 167 25.61 -8.95 -22.30
N LEU A 168 26.54 -8.12 -21.84
CA LEU A 168 26.37 -7.37 -20.60
C LEU A 168 25.48 -6.13 -20.85
N PRO A 169 24.73 -5.68 -19.82
CA PRO A 169 24.69 -6.23 -18.46
C PRO A 169 23.77 -7.45 -18.29
N GLY A 170 22.74 -7.63 -19.13
CA GLY A 170 21.67 -8.59 -18.87
C GLY A 170 22.06 -10.07 -18.82
N ARG A 171 23.20 -10.47 -19.41
CA ARG A 171 23.75 -11.83 -19.31
C ARG A 171 23.76 -12.39 -17.88
N ASP A 172 24.12 -11.57 -16.90
CA ASP A 172 24.36 -11.99 -15.53
C ASP A 172 23.24 -11.52 -14.57
N TYR A 173 22.11 -11.03 -15.10
CA TYR A 173 21.01 -10.47 -14.30
C TYR A 173 19.95 -11.48 -13.87
N PHE A 174 19.91 -12.65 -14.51
CA PHE A 174 18.89 -13.67 -14.24
C PHE A 174 19.44 -14.86 -13.47
N ILE A 175 18.53 -15.62 -12.86
CA ILE A 175 18.85 -16.81 -12.07
C ILE A 175 18.61 -18.05 -12.94
N GLU A 176 19.69 -18.63 -13.47
CA GLU A 176 19.66 -19.96 -14.11
C GLU A 176 19.69 -21.06 -13.05
N VAL A 177 18.76 -22.01 -13.12
CA VAL A 177 18.69 -23.17 -12.23
C VAL A 177 18.63 -24.45 -13.06
N ASP A 178 19.25 -25.53 -12.58
CA ASP A 178 19.09 -26.84 -13.21
C ASP A 178 17.64 -27.35 -13.01
N PRO A 179 16.95 -27.83 -14.06
CA PRO A 179 15.55 -28.26 -13.95
C PRO A 179 15.33 -29.40 -12.93
N ASP A 180 16.36 -30.18 -12.61
CA ASP A 180 16.30 -31.26 -11.64
C ASP A 180 16.58 -30.79 -10.19
N THR A 181 16.80 -29.49 -9.98
CA THR A 181 17.03 -28.90 -8.65
C THR A 181 15.77 -28.97 -7.80
N ASP A 182 15.90 -29.43 -6.56
CA ASP A 182 14.81 -29.42 -5.59
C ASP A 182 14.46 -27.98 -5.17
N VAL A 183 13.27 -27.54 -5.58
CA VAL A 183 12.67 -26.23 -5.26
C VAL A 183 11.42 -26.37 -4.39
N SER A 184 11.18 -27.53 -3.78
CA SER A 184 9.97 -27.84 -3.02
C SER A 184 9.73 -26.93 -1.81
N GLN A 185 10.79 -26.36 -1.24
CA GLN A 185 10.69 -25.44 -0.09
C GLN A 185 10.30 -24.01 -0.49
N VAL A 186 10.39 -23.64 -1.77
CA VAL A 186 10.15 -22.27 -2.23
C VAL A 186 8.67 -21.89 -2.08
N VAL A 187 8.40 -20.75 -1.45
CA VAL A 187 7.05 -20.18 -1.37
C VAL A 187 6.67 -19.61 -2.73
N ARG A 188 5.55 -20.09 -3.28
CA ARG A 188 5.06 -19.69 -4.61
C ARG A 188 3.71 -18.99 -4.50
N PRO A 189 3.57 -17.71 -4.88
CA PRO A 189 2.30 -17.01 -4.81
C PRO A 189 1.30 -17.47 -5.88
N ARG A 190 1.79 -18.08 -6.96
CA ARG A 190 0.99 -18.56 -8.11
C ARG A 190 1.22 -20.05 -8.36
N SER A 191 0.28 -20.67 -9.09
CA SER A 191 0.34 -22.07 -9.49
C SER A 191 1.27 -22.33 -10.70
N SER A 192 1.65 -21.28 -11.45
CA SER A 192 2.55 -21.36 -12.61
C SER A 192 3.93 -21.91 -12.24
N PRO A 193 4.55 -22.78 -13.04
CA PRO A 193 5.86 -23.37 -12.75
C PRO A 193 6.92 -22.31 -12.39
N LEU A 194 7.73 -22.61 -11.37
CA LEU A 194 8.79 -21.72 -10.89
C LEU A 194 9.94 -21.57 -11.90
N LEU A 195 10.26 -22.65 -12.61
CA LEU A 195 11.37 -22.71 -13.55
C LEU A 195 10.84 -22.70 -14.99
N VAL A 196 11.23 -21.68 -15.75
CA VAL A 196 10.71 -21.42 -17.09
C VAL A 196 11.78 -21.80 -18.13
N PRO A 197 11.49 -22.71 -19.07
CA PRO A 197 12.44 -23.08 -20.11
C PRO A 197 12.62 -21.95 -21.14
N ILE A 198 13.86 -21.55 -21.35
CA ILE A 198 14.30 -20.51 -22.29
C ILE A 198 15.24 -21.13 -23.31
N SER A 199 14.90 -20.97 -24.59
CA SER A 199 15.77 -21.39 -25.69
C SER A 199 16.89 -20.37 -25.87
N THR A 200 18.15 -20.77 -25.60
CA THR A 200 19.32 -19.91 -25.77
C THR A 200 20.31 -20.51 -26.78
N ARG A 201 21.30 -19.74 -27.21
CA ARG A 201 22.43 -20.25 -28.02
C ARG A 201 23.26 -21.33 -27.30
N ARG A 202 23.16 -21.42 -25.97
CA ARG A 202 23.84 -22.40 -25.12
C ARG A 202 23.00 -23.67 -24.88
N GLY A 203 21.86 -23.80 -25.58
CA GLY A 203 20.83 -24.80 -25.34
C GLY A 203 19.70 -24.27 -24.46
N THR A 204 18.74 -25.13 -24.11
CA THR A 204 17.68 -24.78 -23.17
C THR A 204 18.28 -24.46 -21.80
N ARG A 205 17.84 -23.35 -21.21
CA ARG A 205 18.14 -22.95 -19.84
C ARG A 205 16.84 -22.75 -19.08
N TYR A 206 16.86 -22.86 -17.77
CA TYR A 206 15.67 -22.68 -16.95
C TYR A 206 15.89 -21.47 -16.06
N LEU A 207 15.04 -20.45 -16.23
CA LEU A 207 15.10 -19.22 -15.44
C LEU A 207 14.06 -19.23 -14.34
N TRP A 208 14.41 -18.63 -13.20
CA TRP A 208 13.51 -18.44 -12.07
C TRP A 208 12.42 -17.41 -12.39
N ALA A 209 11.17 -17.78 -12.16
CA ALA A 209 10.01 -16.93 -12.34
C ALA A 209 8.96 -17.19 -11.24
N THR A 210 8.91 -16.30 -10.25
CA THR A 210 8.08 -16.44 -9.05
C THR A 210 6.59 -16.22 -9.36
N PHE A 211 6.29 -15.33 -10.30
CA PHE A 211 4.92 -14.84 -10.54
C PHE A 211 4.31 -15.36 -11.84
N SER A 212 5.00 -15.24 -12.96
CA SER A 212 4.52 -15.70 -14.26
C SER A 212 5.67 -15.97 -15.20
N GLU A 213 5.42 -16.68 -16.30
CA GLU A 213 6.47 -16.97 -17.29
C GLU A 213 7.05 -15.74 -17.98
N ASP A 214 6.38 -14.58 -17.88
CA ASP A 214 6.80 -13.29 -18.42
C ASP A 214 7.57 -12.44 -17.39
N GLN A 215 7.40 -12.71 -16.10
CA GLN A 215 8.07 -12.01 -15.00
C GLN A 215 9.27 -12.83 -14.52
N LEU A 216 10.44 -12.55 -15.09
CA LEU A 216 11.69 -13.23 -14.73
C LEU A 216 12.35 -12.54 -13.54
N ASP A 217 12.66 -13.32 -12.50
CA ASP A 217 13.30 -12.81 -11.29
C ASP A 217 14.75 -12.41 -11.55
N LEU A 218 15.13 -11.28 -10.95
CA LEU A 218 16.48 -10.71 -11.04
C LEU A 218 17.37 -11.24 -9.92
N ASN A 219 18.64 -11.42 -10.24
CA ASN A 219 19.63 -12.00 -9.34
C ASN A 219 20.29 -10.93 -8.47
N PHE A 220 19.74 -10.65 -7.29
CA PHE A 220 20.31 -9.68 -6.34
C PHE A 220 21.63 -10.13 -5.69
N GLU A 221 22.02 -11.41 -5.80
CA GLU A 221 23.39 -11.84 -5.44
C GLU A 221 24.44 -11.20 -6.37
N ASN A 222 24.03 -10.78 -7.57
CA ASN A 222 24.85 -9.95 -8.44
C ASN A 222 24.75 -8.47 -8.00
N PRO A 223 25.84 -7.85 -7.49
CA PRO A 223 25.81 -6.46 -7.05
C PRO A 223 25.54 -5.45 -8.18
N ASP A 224 25.73 -5.84 -9.45
CA ASP A 224 25.39 -4.98 -10.59
C ASP A 224 23.88 -4.74 -10.69
N VAL A 225 23.05 -5.73 -10.28
CA VAL A 225 21.60 -5.60 -10.22
C VAL A 225 21.21 -4.59 -9.13
N LEU A 226 21.75 -4.73 -7.92
CA LEU A 226 21.52 -3.77 -6.84
C LEU A 226 21.90 -2.35 -7.24
N LEU A 227 23.09 -2.17 -7.83
CA LEU A 227 23.56 -0.85 -8.25
C LEU A 227 22.70 -0.24 -9.36
N GLU A 228 22.13 -1.06 -10.25
CA GLU A 228 21.20 -0.57 -11.27
C GLU A 228 19.88 -0.10 -10.64
N PHE A 229 19.30 -0.86 -9.71
CA PHE A 229 18.09 -0.45 -9.00
C PHE A 229 18.29 0.76 -8.11
N VAL A 230 19.46 0.93 -7.49
CA VAL A 230 19.80 2.20 -6.83
C VAL A 230 19.81 3.33 -7.85
N GLY A 231 20.38 3.12 -9.04
CA GLY A 231 20.34 4.13 -10.11
C GLY A 231 18.93 4.44 -10.62
N ILE A 232 18.02 3.47 -10.63
CA ILE A 232 16.60 3.66 -11.01
C ILE A 232 15.88 4.45 -9.91
N LEU A 233 16.08 4.07 -8.65
CA LEU A 233 15.57 4.78 -7.48
C LEU A 233 15.98 6.26 -7.52
N LEU A 234 17.27 6.56 -7.66
CA LEU A 234 17.76 7.94 -7.73
C LEU A 234 17.14 8.73 -8.89
N PHE A 235 16.93 8.08 -10.03
CA PHE A 235 16.24 8.70 -11.15
C PHE A 235 14.77 8.99 -10.85
N TYR A 236 14.03 8.11 -10.16
CA TYR A 236 12.66 8.40 -9.76
C TYR A 236 12.58 9.60 -8.83
N LEU A 237 13.53 9.71 -7.89
CA LEU A 237 13.65 10.88 -7.03
C LEU A 237 13.90 12.13 -7.86
N GLU A 238 14.84 12.09 -8.82
CA GLU A 238 15.12 13.22 -9.74
C GLU A 238 13.87 13.69 -10.50
N GLN A 239 12.98 12.76 -10.84
CA GLN A 239 11.70 13.07 -11.50
C GLN A 239 10.60 13.59 -10.55
N GLY A 240 10.90 13.79 -9.27
CA GLY A 240 9.96 14.34 -8.27
C GLY A 240 9.18 13.29 -7.48
N THR A 241 9.50 12.00 -7.60
CA THR A 241 8.93 10.97 -6.72
C THR A 241 9.38 11.23 -5.28
N ARG A 242 8.42 11.32 -4.35
CA ARG A 242 8.70 11.41 -2.92
C ARG A 242 8.56 10.07 -2.21
N ILE A 243 7.67 9.21 -2.70
CA ILE A 243 7.33 7.95 -2.03
C ILE A 243 7.63 6.79 -3.00
N VAL A 244 8.35 5.78 -2.54
CA VAL A 244 8.73 4.64 -3.37
C VAL A 244 8.17 3.37 -2.78
N ARG A 245 7.28 2.72 -3.55
CA ARG A 245 6.72 1.41 -3.20
C ARG A 245 7.64 0.31 -3.69
N LEU A 246 8.16 -0.49 -2.76
CA LEU A 246 8.99 -1.65 -3.04
C LEU A 246 8.08 -2.85 -3.32
N ASP A 247 7.80 -3.09 -4.60
CA ASP A 247 6.91 -4.16 -5.05
C ASP A 247 7.56 -5.54 -4.95
N ALA A 248 6.80 -6.54 -4.50
CA ALA A 248 7.26 -7.92 -4.37
C ALA A 248 8.58 -8.08 -3.59
N VAL A 249 8.89 -7.11 -2.72
CA VAL A 249 10.19 -7.01 -2.05
C VAL A 249 10.48 -8.23 -1.18
N ALA A 250 9.45 -8.89 -0.66
CA ALA A 250 9.59 -10.10 0.14
C ALA A 250 10.36 -11.22 -0.56
N PHE A 251 10.30 -11.28 -1.89
CA PHE A 251 10.91 -12.35 -2.67
C PHE A 251 12.35 -12.02 -3.07
N LEU A 252 12.87 -10.80 -2.87
CA LEU A 252 14.06 -10.28 -3.55
C LEU A 252 15.28 -11.21 -3.61
N TRP A 253 15.60 -11.87 -2.50
CA TRP A 253 16.77 -12.75 -2.38
C TRP A 253 16.41 -14.24 -2.42
N LYS A 254 17.18 -15.04 -3.15
CA LYS A 254 16.91 -16.48 -3.32
C LYS A 254 18.03 -17.31 -2.71
N LYS A 255 17.66 -18.37 -1.99
CA LYS A 255 18.60 -19.35 -1.45
C LYS A 255 17.96 -20.73 -1.50
N LEU A 256 18.48 -21.61 -2.35
CA LEU A 256 18.00 -22.98 -2.47
C LEU A 256 18.02 -23.68 -1.09
N GLY A 257 17.00 -24.50 -0.84
CA GLY A 257 16.79 -25.12 0.48
C GLY A 257 16.18 -24.19 1.53
N THR A 258 15.61 -23.05 1.12
CA THR A 258 14.83 -22.14 1.97
C THR A 258 13.52 -21.75 1.30
N ALA A 259 12.67 -21.02 2.01
CA ALA A 259 11.43 -20.46 1.49
C ALA A 259 11.61 -19.41 0.38
N CYS A 260 12.81 -18.81 0.24
CA CYS A 260 13.09 -17.71 -0.70
C CYS A 260 12.12 -16.52 -0.56
N ILE A 261 11.68 -16.26 0.67
CA ILE A 261 10.84 -15.13 1.05
C ILE A 261 11.31 -14.61 2.41
N HIS A 262 11.32 -13.29 2.61
CA HIS A 262 11.72 -12.62 3.86
C HIS A 262 13.15 -12.97 4.35
N LEU A 263 14.06 -13.29 3.43
CA LEU A 263 15.43 -13.65 3.82
C LEU A 263 16.16 -12.46 4.47
N PRO A 264 17.13 -12.69 5.39
CA PRO A 264 17.89 -11.61 6.02
C PRO A 264 18.58 -10.65 5.02
N GLU A 265 19.00 -11.17 3.87
CA GLU A 265 19.57 -10.40 2.77
C GLU A 265 18.54 -9.46 2.15
N THR A 266 17.27 -9.89 2.03
CA THR A 266 16.16 -9.04 1.58
C THR A 266 15.95 -7.86 2.51
N HIS A 267 15.87 -8.11 3.83
CA HIS A 267 15.79 -7.04 4.83
C HIS A 267 16.99 -6.09 4.74
N THR A 268 18.20 -6.62 4.50
CA THR A 268 19.41 -5.81 4.36
C THR A 268 19.37 -4.90 3.13
N VAL A 269 18.79 -5.36 2.01
CA VAL A 269 18.58 -4.48 0.85
C VAL A 269 17.61 -3.35 1.20
N VAL A 270 16.50 -3.62 1.89
CA VAL A 270 15.56 -2.57 2.32
C VAL A 270 16.25 -1.54 3.23
N ARG A 271 17.08 -2.00 4.19
CA ARG A 271 17.89 -1.12 5.07
C ARG A 271 18.88 -0.27 4.29
N LEU A 272 19.52 -0.85 3.28
CA LEU A 272 20.44 -0.12 2.41
C LEU A 272 19.70 0.96 1.61
N LEU A 273 18.56 0.63 1.01
CA LEU A 273 17.73 1.62 0.29
C LEU A 273 17.27 2.73 1.24
N ARG A 274 16.84 2.38 2.46
CA ARG A 274 16.47 3.35 3.51
C ARG A 274 17.61 4.30 3.83
N ALA A 275 18.80 3.77 4.13
CA ALA A 275 19.97 4.57 4.42
C ALA A 275 20.35 5.50 3.25
N ILE A 276 20.23 5.02 2.01
CA ILE A 276 20.50 5.82 0.81
C ILE A 276 19.52 6.99 0.72
N VAL A 277 18.20 6.76 0.80
CA VAL A 277 17.22 7.85 0.65
C VAL A 277 17.30 8.86 1.78
N ASP A 278 17.51 8.41 3.02
CA ASP A 278 17.69 9.30 4.18
C ASP A 278 18.95 10.17 4.04
N HIS A 279 19.96 9.68 3.30
CA HIS A 279 21.22 10.39 3.10
C HIS A 279 21.20 11.36 1.91
N VAL A 280 20.51 11.02 0.81
CA VAL A 280 20.55 11.82 -0.43
C VAL A 280 19.29 12.63 -0.69
N ALA A 281 18.14 12.22 -0.15
CA ALA A 281 16.85 12.88 -0.31
C ALA A 281 16.01 12.76 0.98
N PRO A 282 16.43 13.40 2.09
CA PRO A 282 15.68 13.38 3.35
C PRO A 282 14.21 13.81 3.14
N GLY A 283 13.27 13.07 3.74
CA GLY A 283 11.83 13.28 3.55
C GLY A 283 11.18 12.33 2.52
N THR A 284 11.99 11.58 1.78
CA THR A 284 11.54 10.46 0.94
C THR A 284 10.98 9.33 1.81
N LEU A 285 9.87 8.74 1.39
CA LEU A 285 9.23 7.61 2.08
C LEU A 285 9.48 6.32 1.31
N LEU A 286 9.85 5.26 2.03
CA LEU A 286 9.90 3.91 1.49
C LEU A 286 8.76 3.11 2.08
N ILE A 287 7.96 2.50 1.22
CA ILE A 287 6.87 1.63 1.62
C ILE A 287 7.07 0.24 1.04
N THR A 288 6.99 -0.78 1.88
CA THR A 288 7.08 -2.18 1.42
C THR A 288 5.69 -2.72 1.16
N GLU A 289 5.54 -3.47 0.07
CA GLU A 289 4.34 -4.27 -0.17
C GLU A 289 4.61 -5.75 0.12
N THR A 290 3.94 -6.27 1.15
CA THR A 290 4.00 -7.68 1.53
C THR A 290 2.62 -8.17 2.00
N ASN A 291 1.82 -8.69 1.06
CA ASN A 291 0.50 -9.28 1.35
C ASN A 291 0.62 -10.67 2.01
N VAL A 292 1.08 -10.68 3.26
CA VAL A 292 1.40 -11.87 4.07
C VAL A 292 0.79 -11.73 5.48
N PRO A 293 0.83 -12.78 6.34
CA PRO A 293 0.42 -12.67 7.73
C PRO A 293 1.00 -11.45 8.44
N HIS A 294 0.22 -10.87 9.34
CA HIS A 294 0.48 -9.52 9.89
C HIS A 294 1.90 -9.36 10.46
N GLN A 295 2.41 -10.36 11.18
CA GLN A 295 3.75 -10.31 11.80
C GLN A 295 4.89 -10.29 10.78
N GLU A 296 4.74 -11.01 9.66
CA GLU A 296 5.71 -11.00 8.57
C GLU A 296 5.73 -9.63 7.89
N ASN A 297 4.56 -9.01 7.68
CA ASN A 297 4.45 -7.69 7.06
C ASN A 297 5.08 -6.57 7.90
N ILE A 298 4.76 -6.48 9.20
CA ILE A 298 5.31 -5.42 10.07
C ILE A 298 6.80 -5.61 10.41
N SER A 299 7.38 -6.77 10.10
CA SER A 299 8.81 -7.02 10.28
C SER A 299 9.68 -6.04 9.49
N TYR A 300 9.14 -5.49 8.38
CA TYR A 300 9.80 -4.51 7.52
C TYR A 300 9.90 -3.10 8.12
N PHE A 301 9.44 -2.88 9.34
CA PHE A 301 9.84 -1.71 10.13
C PHE A 301 11.17 -1.92 10.86
N GLY A 302 11.60 -3.17 11.05
CA GLY A 302 12.77 -3.49 11.88
C GLY A 302 12.53 -3.41 13.39
N LEU A 303 11.28 -3.57 13.86
CA LEU A 303 10.91 -3.39 15.28
C LEU A 303 11.67 -4.33 16.23
N ASN A 304 12.06 -5.51 15.78
CA ASN A 304 12.83 -6.46 16.58
C ASN A 304 14.25 -5.97 16.90
N ARG A 305 14.75 -4.96 16.20
CA ARG A 305 16.08 -4.36 16.39
C ARG A 305 16.05 -3.02 17.13
N LEU A 306 14.91 -2.60 17.67
CA LEU A 306 14.78 -1.39 18.48
C LEU A 306 15.80 -1.28 19.64
N PRO A 307 16.20 -2.38 20.32
CA PRO A 307 17.23 -2.30 21.36
C PRO A 307 18.62 -1.89 20.83
N GLU A 308 18.88 -2.07 19.53
CA GLU A 308 20.16 -1.77 18.86
C GLU A 308 20.17 -0.36 18.25
N GLY A 309 19.00 0.24 18.01
CA GLY A 309 18.88 1.57 17.42
C GLY A 309 17.46 1.92 16.96
N ALA A 310 17.33 3.06 16.28
CA ALA A 310 16.09 3.44 15.61
C ALA A 310 15.71 2.43 14.52
N PRO A 311 14.42 2.30 14.17
CA PRO A 311 14.00 1.49 13.01
C PRO A 311 14.75 1.94 11.75
N ASP A 312 15.27 0.98 10.99
CA ASP A 312 16.19 1.24 9.89
C ASP A 312 15.78 0.59 8.56
N GLU A 313 14.54 0.08 8.48
CA GLU A 313 13.93 -0.43 7.26
C GLU A 313 12.90 0.55 6.68
N ALA A 314 11.75 0.06 6.22
CA ALA A 314 10.73 0.84 5.56
C ALA A 314 10.19 1.92 6.50
N HIS A 315 9.91 3.08 5.93
CA HIS A 315 9.18 4.15 6.61
C HIS A 315 7.72 3.73 6.84
N MET A 316 7.19 2.93 5.91
CA MET A 316 5.79 2.54 5.91
C MET A 316 5.59 1.09 5.51
N VAL A 317 4.52 0.50 6.04
CA VAL A 317 4.00 -0.79 5.58
C VAL A 317 2.50 -0.67 5.34
N TYR A 318 1.99 -1.41 4.36
CA TYR A 318 0.55 -1.53 4.12
C TYR A 318 -0.13 -2.29 5.26
N GLN A 319 -1.32 -1.88 5.69
CA GLN A 319 -2.13 -2.66 6.64
C GLN A 319 -2.96 -3.74 5.94
N PHE A 320 -2.32 -4.76 5.38
CA PHE A 320 -3.02 -5.82 4.62
C PHE A 320 -4.06 -6.62 5.41
N ALA A 321 -3.96 -6.66 6.75
CA ALA A 321 -4.97 -7.29 7.60
C ALA A 321 -6.26 -6.44 7.73
N LEU A 322 -6.19 -5.11 7.51
CA LEU A 322 -7.31 -4.21 7.68
C LEU A 322 -8.47 -4.50 6.71
N PRO A 323 -8.27 -4.57 5.37
CA PRO A 323 -9.36 -4.85 4.45
C PRO A 323 -10.17 -6.12 4.76
N PRO A 324 -9.56 -7.33 4.84
CA PRO A 324 -10.36 -8.53 5.04
C PRO A 324 -11.04 -8.58 6.42
N LEU A 325 -10.43 -8.01 7.47
CA LEU A 325 -11.06 -7.90 8.80
C LEU A 325 -12.22 -6.92 8.81
N LEU A 326 -12.08 -5.77 8.17
CA LEU A 326 -13.14 -4.78 8.07
C LEU A 326 -14.33 -5.30 7.27
N LEU A 327 -14.04 -6.03 6.19
CA LEU A 327 -15.04 -6.72 5.40
C LEU A 327 -15.77 -7.80 6.23
N HIS A 328 -15.03 -8.61 6.98
CA HIS A 328 -15.62 -9.57 7.93
C HIS A 328 -16.53 -8.86 8.95
N THR A 329 -16.03 -7.82 9.62
CA THR A 329 -16.77 -7.10 10.66
C THR A 329 -18.11 -6.55 10.17
N LEU A 330 -18.12 -5.86 9.02
CA LEU A 330 -19.32 -5.20 8.52
C LEU A 330 -20.33 -6.16 7.88
N THR A 331 -19.86 -7.31 7.38
CA THR A 331 -20.75 -8.36 6.84
C THR A 331 -21.27 -9.28 7.93
N ARG A 332 -20.54 -9.43 9.04
CA ARG A 332 -20.92 -10.18 10.24
C ARG A 332 -21.85 -9.40 11.16
N GLY A 333 -21.67 -8.08 11.22
CA GLY A 333 -22.28 -7.21 12.23
C GLY A 333 -21.60 -7.32 13.60
N GLU A 334 -20.29 -7.58 13.64
CA GLU A 334 -19.54 -7.79 14.88
C GLU A 334 -18.10 -7.27 14.78
N ALA A 335 -17.70 -6.43 15.73
CA ALA A 335 -16.42 -5.75 15.73
C ALA A 335 -15.34 -6.43 16.58
N SER A 336 -15.63 -7.50 17.33
CA SER A 336 -14.68 -8.02 18.34
C SER A 336 -13.35 -8.49 17.74
N THR A 337 -13.36 -9.17 16.59
CA THR A 337 -12.12 -9.59 15.90
C THR A 337 -11.29 -8.39 15.45
N LEU A 338 -11.92 -7.38 14.86
CA LEU A 338 -11.26 -6.14 14.44
C LEU A 338 -10.74 -5.35 15.65
N GLN A 339 -11.51 -5.26 16.74
CA GLN A 339 -11.10 -4.63 18.00
C GLN A 339 -9.88 -5.33 18.60
N SER A 340 -9.88 -6.66 18.62
CA SER A 340 -8.75 -7.45 19.15
C SER A 340 -7.48 -7.24 18.33
N TRP A 341 -7.59 -7.27 16.99
CA TRP A 341 -6.46 -7.02 16.11
C TRP A 341 -5.95 -5.57 16.25
N LEU A 342 -6.82 -4.56 16.20
CA LEU A 342 -6.42 -3.16 16.37
C LEU A 342 -5.75 -2.90 17.72
N SER A 343 -6.22 -3.57 18.79
CA SER A 343 -5.60 -3.49 20.12
C SER A 343 -4.23 -4.16 20.21
N SER A 344 -3.94 -5.10 19.29
CA SER A 344 -2.67 -5.82 19.24
C SER A 344 -1.58 -5.09 18.45
N LEU A 345 -1.93 -4.03 17.70
CA LEU A 345 -0.97 -3.27 16.93
C LEU A 345 0.10 -2.64 17.84
N PRO A 346 1.40 -2.79 17.50
CA PRO A 346 2.46 -2.21 18.31
C PRO A 346 2.43 -0.68 18.22
N VAL A 347 2.91 -0.04 19.30
CA VAL A 347 3.26 1.37 19.25
C VAL A 347 4.44 1.53 18.30
N LEU A 348 4.23 2.27 17.21
CA LEU A 348 5.29 2.51 16.24
C LEU A 348 6.29 3.57 16.76
N PRO A 349 7.60 3.38 16.49
CA PRO A 349 8.61 4.39 16.74
C PRO A 349 8.43 5.61 15.81
N ASP A 350 9.12 6.71 16.15
CA ASP A 350 9.22 7.87 15.26
C ASP A 350 9.71 7.45 13.87
N HIS A 351 9.20 8.12 12.82
CA HIS A 351 9.54 7.85 11.42
C HIS A 351 9.04 6.52 10.85
N CYS A 352 8.18 5.80 11.58
CA CYS A 352 7.41 4.68 11.06
C CYS A 352 5.91 4.99 11.11
N THR A 353 5.18 4.67 10.04
CA THR A 353 3.72 4.76 10.06
C THR A 353 3.06 3.74 9.14
N TYR A 354 1.77 3.48 9.36
CA TYR A 354 1.02 2.56 8.51
C TYR A 354 0.43 3.27 7.29
N LEU A 355 0.27 2.53 6.18
CA LEU A 355 -0.67 2.89 5.13
C LEU A 355 -1.98 2.13 5.33
N ASN A 356 -3.03 2.84 5.70
CA ASN A 356 -4.37 2.30 5.89
C ASN A 356 -5.14 2.36 4.56
N PHE A 357 -5.76 1.26 4.15
CA PHE A 357 -6.53 1.20 2.91
C PHE A 357 -7.66 0.18 3.05
N THR A 358 -8.65 0.27 2.16
CA THR A 358 -9.75 -0.70 2.06
C THR A 358 -9.69 -1.51 0.77
N ALA A 359 -9.23 -0.89 -0.32
CA ALA A 359 -9.08 -1.54 -1.61
C ALA A 359 -7.80 -1.07 -2.30
N SER A 360 -7.30 -1.88 -3.23
CA SER A 360 -6.17 -1.56 -4.10
C SER A 360 -6.44 -2.14 -5.50
N HIS A 361 -5.44 -2.10 -6.36
CA HIS A 361 -5.47 -2.75 -7.68
C HIS A 361 -5.53 -4.28 -7.59
N ASP A 362 -5.12 -4.86 -6.47
CA ASP A 362 -5.14 -6.29 -6.22
C ASP A 362 -6.46 -6.73 -5.58
N GLY A 363 -6.70 -8.04 -5.54
CA GLY A 363 -7.80 -8.59 -4.77
C GLY A 363 -7.56 -8.43 -3.26
N ILE A 364 -8.63 -8.49 -2.48
CA ILE A 364 -8.56 -8.47 -1.02
C ILE A 364 -7.85 -9.75 -0.56
N GLY A 365 -6.65 -9.60 -0.01
CA GLY A 365 -5.83 -10.74 0.43
C GLY A 365 -6.51 -11.57 1.51
N VAL A 366 -6.42 -12.89 1.39
CA VAL A 366 -6.98 -13.83 2.37
C VAL A 366 -5.91 -14.27 3.39
N ARG A 367 -4.65 -14.36 2.97
CA ARG A 367 -3.50 -14.70 3.84
C ARG A 367 -3.40 -13.85 5.11
N PRO A 368 -3.65 -12.52 5.08
CA PRO A 368 -3.59 -11.69 6.28
C PRO A 368 -4.57 -12.10 7.40
N LEU A 369 -5.59 -12.92 7.10
CA LEU A 369 -6.51 -13.48 8.09
C LEU A 369 -5.95 -14.69 8.85
N GLU A 370 -4.85 -15.29 8.39
CA GLU A 370 -4.24 -16.45 9.04
C GLU A 370 -3.87 -16.14 10.50
N GLY A 371 -4.38 -16.96 11.41
CA GLY A 371 -4.20 -16.78 12.86
C GLY A 371 -5.08 -15.68 13.48
N LEU A 372 -5.82 -14.90 12.69
CA LEU A 372 -6.74 -13.86 13.17
C LEU A 372 -8.21 -14.30 13.08
N LEU A 373 -8.56 -15.09 12.09
CA LEU A 373 -9.93 -15.57 11.87
C LEU A 373 -9.97 -17.10 11.73
N PRO A 374 -10.94 -17.79 12.36
CA PRO A 374 -11.15 -19.22 12.14
C PRO A 374 -11.50 -19.56 10.69
N ASP A 375 -11.09 -20.73 10.21
CA ASP A 375 -11.31 -21.15 8.82
C ASP A 375 -12.78 -21.10 8.39
N HIS A 376 -13.72 -21.56 9.22
CA HIS A 376 -15.15 -21.54 8.90
C HIS A 376 -15.73 -20.12 8.74
N GLU A 377 -15.20 -19.15 9.47
CA GLU A 377 -15.59 -17.74 9.37
C GLU A 377 -15.01 -17.09 8.10
N ARG A 378 -13.78 -17.47 7.73
CA ARG A 378 -13.14 -17.09 6.47
C ARG A 378 -13.93 -17.67 5.29
N ASP A 379 -14.25 -18.96 5.31
CA ASP A 379 -14.93 -19.64 4.20
C ASP A 379 -16.35 -19.06 4.00
N ALA A 380 -17.06 -18.75 5.09
CA ALA A 380 -18.34 -18.03 5.03
C ALA A 380 -18.23 -16.63 4.40
N LEU A 381 -17.13 -15.91 4.65
CA LEU A 381 -16.85 -14.63 4.02
C LEU A 381 -16.61 -14.79 2.51
N LEU A 382 -15.81 -15.78 2.10
CA LEU A 382 -15.53 -16.07 0.69
C LEU A 382 -16.80 -16.41 -0.09
N GLU A 383 -17.65 -17.28 0.47
CA GLU A 383 -18.94 -17.62 -0.12
C GLU A 383 -19.86 -16.40 -0.27
N LEU A 384 -19.87 -15.51 0.73
CA LEU A 384 -20.68 -14.29 0.68
C LEU A 384 -20.19 -13.36 -0.43
N MET A 385 -18.89 -13.14 -0.55
CA MET A 385 -18.33 -12.31 -1.61
C MET A 385 -18.59 -12.88 -2.99
N HIS A 386 -18.57 -14.21 -3.14
CA HIS A 386 -19.00 -14.86 -4.38
C HIS A 386 -20.49 -14.60 -4.68
N LYS A 387 -21.37 -14.70 -3.68
CA LYS A 387 -22.81 -14.37 -3.83
C LYS A 387 -23.06 -12.90 -4.18
N PHE A 388 -22.16 -11.99 -3.82
CA PHE A 388 -22.20 -10.58 -4.23
C PHE A 388 -21.55 -10.32 -5.59
N GLY A 389 -21.24 -11.37 -6.36
CA GLY A 389 -20.72 -11.27 -7.72
C GLY A 389 -19.20 -11.10 -7.79
N GLY A 390 -18.49 -11.36 -6.69
CA GLY A 390 -17.03 -11.44 -6.68
C GLY A 390 -16.51 -12.82 -7.11
N PHE A 391 -15.20 -12.87 -7.36
CA PHE A 391 -14.48 -14.10 -7.65
C PHE A 391 -13.40 -14.34 -6.60
N VAL A 392 -13.00 -15.60 -6.39
CA VAL A 392 -11.90 -15.95 -5.49
C VAL A 392 -10.78 -16.57 -6.32
N SER A 393 -9.59 -15.97 -6.32
CA SER A 393 -8.42 -16.63 -6.91
C SER A 393 -7.87 -17.64 -5.90
N MET A 394 -7.45 -18.79 -6.40
CA MET A 394 -6.84 -19.86 -5.60
C MET A 394 -5.33 -19.89 -5.82
N ARG A 395 -4.60 -20.37 -4.82
CA ARG A 395 -3.18 -20.71 -4.89
C ARG A 395 -3.02 -22.20 -4.67
N SER A 396 -2.25 -22.85 -5.54
CA SER A 396 -1.91 -24.26 -5.38
C SER A 396 -0.75 -24.44 -4.41
N ASN A 397 -0.92 -25.38 -3.48
CA ASN A 397 0.05 -25.79 -2.49
C ASN A 397 0.99 -26.88 -3.05
N PRO A 398 2.18 -27.08 -2.44
CA PRO A 398 3.10 -28.14 -2.86
C PRO A 398 2.50 -29.55 -2.80
N ASP A 399 1.50 -29.77 -1.94
CA ASP A 399 0.79 -31.05 -1.80
C ASP A 399 -0.33 -31.26 -2.83
N GLY A 400 -0.55 -30.29 -3.74
CA GLY A 400 -1.58 -30.33 -4.77
C GLY A 400 -2.96 -29.85 -4.33
N SER A 401 -3.13 -29.43 -3.07
CA SER A 401 -4.35 -28.76 -2.61
C SER A 401 -4.40 -27.30 -3.05
N ASP A 402 -5.60 -26.72 -3.16
CA ASP A 402 -5.78 -25.30 -3.44
C ASP A 402 -6.25 -24.56 -2.19
N THR A 403 -5.70 -23.38 -1.96
CA THR A 403 -6.12 -22.47 -0.88
C THR A 403 -6.58 -21.12 -1.44
N PRO A 404 -7.64 -20.52 -0.89
CA PRO A 404 -8.06 -19.17 -1.26
C PRO A 404 -6.94 -18.15 -1.05
N TYR A 405 -6.66 -17.33 -2.06
CA TYR A 405 -5.57 -16.36 -2.05
C TYR A 405 -6.07 -14.91 -1.96
N GLU A 406 -7.03 -14.56 -2.82
CA GLU A 406 -7.56 -13.20 -2.91
C GLU A 406 -9.04 -13.19 -3.31
N ILE A 407 -9.79 -12.21 -2.79
CA ILE A 407 -11.18 -11.92 -3.17
C ILE A 407 -11.17 -10.77 -4.17
N ASN A 408 -11.63 -11.04 -5.39
CA ASN A 408 -11.75 -10.07 -6.47
C ASN A 408 -13.18 -9.55 -6.52
N ILE A 409 -13.38 -8.36 -5.96
CA ILE A 409 -14.65 -7.63 -5.93
C ILE A 409 -14.35 -6.14 -5.73
N THR A 410 -15.16 -5.24 -6.27
CA THR A 410 -15.08 -3.82 -5.92
C THR A 410 -15.55 -3.63 -4.47
N TRP A 411 -14.92 -2.70 -3.75
CA TRP A 411 -15.27 -2.49 -2.34
C TRP A 411 -16.71 -2.02 -2.16
N PHE A 412 -17.26 -1.27 -3.11
CA PHE A 412 -18.65 -0.82 -3.07
C PHE A 412 -19.62 -2.00 -3.17
N GLU A 413 -19.38 -2.96 -4.07
CA GLU A 413 -20.20 -4.17 -4.20
C GLU A 413 -20.01 -5.15 -3.04
N ALA A 414 -18.82 -5.20 -2.45
CA ALA A 414 -18.57 -5.99 -1.24
C ALA A 414 -19.46 -5.57 -0.05
N MET A 415 -19.92 -4.31 -0.06
CA MET A 415 -20.80 -3.73 0.97
C MET A 415 -22.30 -3.88 0.65
N ARG A 416 -22.68 -4.63 -0.39
CA ARG A 416 -24.08 -4.80 -0.83
C ARG A 416 -25.02 -5.36 0.25
N GLY A 417 -24.50 -6.08 1.24
CA GLY A 417 -25.30 -6.67 2.29
C GLY A 417 -24.49 -7.28 3.42
N THR A 418 -25.14 -8.15 4.18
CA THR A 418 -24.55 -8.93 5.28
C THR A 418 -24.61 -10.43 4.98
N ARG A 419 -24.23 -11.28 5.93
CA ARG A 419 -24.46 -12.73 5.87
C ARG A 419 -25.93 -13.12 5.65
N ARG A 420 -26.88 -12.21 5.91
CA ARG A 420 -28.31 -12.41 5.64
C ARG A 420 -28.72 -12.13 4.19
N GLY A 421 -27.80 -11.60 3.37
CA GLY A 421 -28.03 -11.22 1.98
C GLY A 421 -28.00 -9.71 1.75
N PRO A 422 -28.30 -9.25 0.51
CA PRO A 422 -28.42 -7.84 0.16
C PRO A 422 -29.48 -7.10 0.99
N ASP A 423 -29.22 -5.84 1.31
CA ASP A 423 -30.07 -5.01 2.17
C ASP A 423 -29.96 -3.52 1.79
N PRO A 424 -30.83 -2.61 2.31
CA PRO A 424 -30.85 -1.22 1.87
C PRO A 424 -29.71 -0.37 2.45
N TRP A 425 -28.77 -0.96 3.20
CA TRP A 425 -27.75 -0.21 3.95
C TRP A 425 -26.39 -0.12 3.25
N GLN A 426 -26.29 -0.52 1.97
CA GLN A 426 -25.03 -0.57 1.23
C GLN A 426 -24.20 0.72 1.34
N ILE A 427 -24.79 1.88 1.07
CA ILE A 427 -24.08 3.18 1.13
C ILE A 427 -23.64 3.49 2.57
N ALA A 428 -24.52 3.31 3.56
CA ALA A 428 -24.19 3.61 4.95
C ALA A 428 -23.07 2.68 5.49
N ARG A 429 -23.15 1.38 5.18
CA ARG A 429 -22.11 0.39 5.49
C ARG A 429 -20.79 0.72 4.80
N PHE A 430 -20.84 1.09 3.52
CA PHE A 430 -19.67 1.50 2.76
C PHE A 430 -19.00 2.73 3.39
N LEU A 431 -19.76 3.77 3.70
CA LEU A 431 -19.21 4.98 4.33
C LEU A 431 -18.68 4.71 5.73
N CYS A 432 -19.34 3.83 6.51
CA CYS A 432 -18.82 3.36 7.80
C CYS A 432 -17.45 2.67 7.63
N SER A 433 -17.29 1.81 6.62
CA SER A 433 -16.01 1.17 6.32
C SER A 433 -14.89 2.19 6.03
N GLN A 434 -15.19 3.22 5.22
CA GLN A 434 -14.18 4.22 4.88
C GLN A 434 -13.88 5.13 6.07
N ALA A 435 -14.88 5.51 6.87
CA ALA A 435 -14.68 6.32 8.06
C ALA A 435 -13.82 5.60 9.11
N ILE A 436 -14.03 4.28 9.31
CA ILE A 436 -13.17 3.47 10.16
C ILE A 436 -11.72 3.59 9.69
N MET A 437 -11.44 3.24 8.43
CA MET A 437 -10.10 3.30 7.83
C MET A 437 -9.47 4.70 7.94
N LEU A 438 -10.24 5.75 7.64
CA LEU A 438 -9.82 7.14 7.73
C LEU A 438 -9.51 7.58 9.16
N SER A 439 -10.04 6.93 10.19
CA SER A 439 -9.79 7.34 11.59
C SER A 439 -8.59 6.70 12.25
N LEU A 440 -8.03 5.64 11.66
CA LEU A 440 -6.96 4.86 12.27
C LEU A 440 -5.61 5.60 12.26
N GLN A 441 -4.73 5.21 13.18
CA GLN A 441 -3.34 5.62 13.21
C GLN A 441 -2.65 5.19 11.90
N GLY A 442 -2.00 6.14 11.23
CA GLY A 442 -1.44 5.96 9.90
C GLY A 442 -1.97 6.97 8.88
N ILE A 443 -1.50 6.83 7.65
CA ILE A 443 -1.91 7.60 6.48
C ILE A 443 -2.97 6.78 5.72
N PRO A 444 -4.19 7.30 5.51
CA PRO A 444 -5.19 6.64 4.70
C PRO A 444 -4.90 6.79 3.20
N ALA A 445 -5.16 5.74 2.44
CA ALA A 445 -5.13 5.72 0.99
C ALA A 445 -6.47 5.20 0.44
N LEU A 446 -7.15 6.03 -0.33
CA LEU A 446 -8.37 5.67 -1.03
C LEU A 446 -8.04 5.22 -2.46
N TYR A 447 -8.52 4.06 -2.87
CA TYR A 447 -8.46 3.66 -4.26
C TYR A 447 -9.48 4.45 -5.08
N ILE A 448 -9.14 4.83 -6.31
CA ILE A 448 -10.01 5.67 -7.15
C ILE A 448 -11.40 5.06 -7.38
N HIS A 449 -11.50 3.72 -7.40
CA HIS A 449 -12.78 3.01 -7.49
C HIS A 449 -13.59 3.05 -6.19
N THR A 450 -12.94 3.17 -5.04
CA THR A 450 -13.60 3.45 -3.76
C THR A 450 -14.14 4.88 -3.74
N LEU A 451 -13.35 5.87 -4.20
CA LEU A 451 -13.79 7.27 -4.27
C LEU A 451 -15.06 7.45 -5.12
N THR A 452 -15.15 6.71 -6.23
CA THR A 452 -16.22 6.83 -7.22
C THR A 452 -17.37 5.83 -7.02
N GLY A 453 -17.32 5.01 -5.96
CA GLY A 453 -18.32 3.96 -5.73
C GLY A 453 -18.47 3.02 -6.93
N THR A 454 -17.36 2.69 -7.60
CA THR A 454 -17.37 1.91 -8.84
C THR A 454 -17.93 0.50 -8.60
N LEU A 455 -18.83 0.05 -9.48
CA LEU A 455 -19.38 -1.30 -9.49
C LEU A 455 -18.41 -2.30 -10.14
N ASN A 456 -18.62 -3.59 -9.90
CA ASN A 456 -17.83 -4.68 -10.51
C ASN A 456 -17.78 -4.57 -12.05
N ASP A 457 -16.57 -4.53 -12.60
CA ASP A 457 -16.32 -4.54 -14.04
C ASP A 457 -16.28 -5.98 -14.58
N VAL A 458 -17.45 -6.61 -14.63
CA VAL A 458 -17.59 -7.99 -15.13
C VAL A 458 -17.16 -8.09 -16.59
N GLU A 459 -17.50 -7.09 -17.42
CA GLU A 459 -17.07 -7.02 -18.82
C GLU A 459 -15.53 -6.94 -18.91
N GLY A 460 -14.89 -6.18 -18.03
CA GLY A 460 -13.44 -6.12 -17.91
C GLY A 460 -12.82 -7.49 -17.62
N VAL A 461 -13.42 -8.30 -16.75
CA VAL A 461 -13.00 -9.68 -16.47
C VAL A 461 -13.18 -10.57 -17.70
N GLU A 462 -14.32 -10.50 -18.37
CA GLU A 462 -14.61 -11.29 -19.57
C GLU A 462 -13.62 -10.97 -20.70
N ARG A 463 -13.30 -9.69 -20.89
CA ARG A 463 -12.37 -9.21 -21.92
C ARG A 463 -10.92 -9.60 -21.63
N SER A 464 -10.47 -9.52 -20.37
CA SER A 464 -9.08 -9.77 -20.02
C SER A 464 -8.78 -11.24 -19.69
N GLY A 465 -9.79 -12.02 -19.30
CA GLY A 465 -9.64 -13.35 -18.72
C GLY A 465 -9.02 -13.35 -17.32
N ARG A 466 -8.84 -12.18 -16.68
CA ARG A 466 -8.20 -12.02 -15.37
C ARG A 466 -9.21 -11.53 -14.34
N LEU A 467 -9.32 -12.24 -13.21
CA LEU A 467 -10.29 -11.93 -12.17
C LEU A 467 -10.09 -10.54 -11.55
N ARG A 468 -8.84 -10.09 -11.42
CA ARG A 468 -8.49 -8.77 -10.85
C ARG A 468 -9.03 -7.59 -11.67
N SER A 469 -9.32 -7.78 -12.96
CA SER A 469 -9.89 -6.72 -13.80
C SER A 469 -11.26 -6.24 -13.32
N ILE A 470 -11.95 -7.00 -12.46
CA ILE A 470 -13.23 -6.62 -11.85
C ILE A 470 -13.18 -5.28 -11.10
N ASN A 471 -12.00 -4.90 -10.58
CA ASN A 471 -11.77 -3.68 -9.81
C ASN A 471 -10.75 -2.75 -10.50
N ARG A 472 -10.74 -2.73 -11.84
CA ARG A 472 -9.81 -1.94 -12.67
C ARG A 472 -10.53 -1.26 -13.84
N ARG A 473 -11.76 -0.79 -13.61
CA ARG A 473 -12.57 -0.14 -14.63
C ARG A 473 -11.83 1.10 -15.17
N ARG A 474 -11.88 1.33 -16.48
CA ARG A 474 -11.48 2.62 -17.05
C ARG A 474 -12.72 3.47 -17.28
N TRP A 475 -12.78 4.61 -16.61
CA TRP A 475 -13.88 5.56 -16.76
C TRP A 475 -13.65 6.47 -17.96
N GLN A 476 -14.65 6.56 -18.84
CA GLN A 476 -14.72 7.72 -19.73
C GLN A 476 -15.05 8.95 -18.90
N ARG A 477 -14.23 10.00 -18.98
CA ARG A 477 -14.36 11.19 -18.12
C ARG A 477 -15.77 11.80 -18.17
N SER A 478 -16.34 11.88 -19.37
CA SER A 478 -17.70 12.40 -19.59
C SER A 478 -18.78 11.56 -18.90
N GLU A 479 -18.65 10.24 -18.86
CA GLU A 479 -19.56 9.34 -18.15
C GLU A 479 -19.45 9.55 -16.63
N LEU A 480 -18.21 9.56 -16.12
CA LEU A 480 -17.97 9.69 -14.69
C LEU A 480 -18.44 11.04 -14.16
N ASP A 481 -18.17 12.13 -14.88
CA ASP A 481 -18.62 13.47 -14.49
C ASP A 481 -20.16 13.55 -14.43
N LEU A 482 -20.88 12.93 -15.37
CA LEU A 482 -22.35 12.86 -15.33
C LEU A 482 -22.87 12.12 -14.09
N LEU A 483 -22.22 11.02 -13.69
CA LEU A 483 -22.59 10.28 -12.48
C LEU A 483 -22.30 11.09 -11.22
N LEU A 484 -21.13 11.73 -11.15
CA LEU A 484 -20.71 12.54 -10.02
C LEU A 484 -21.56 13.80 -9.84
N ASP A 485 -21.98 14.45 -10.93
CA ASP A 485 -22.74 15.70 -10.87
C ASP A 485 -24.27 15.44 -10.74
N SER A 486 -24.72 14.17 -10.79
CA SER A 486 -26.13 13.80 -10.67
C SER A 486 -26.52 13.35 -9.25
N PRO A 487 -27.35 14.12 -8.51
CA PRO A 487 -27.65 13.87 -7.09
C PRO A 487 -28.52 12.63 -6.81
N SER A 488 -28.91 11.89 -7.85
CA SER A 488 -29.69 10.66 -7.74
C SER A 488 -28.86 9.38 -7.93
N THR A 489 -27.54 9.48 -7.97
CA THR A 489 -26.66 8.32 -8.18
C THR A 489 -25.92 7.96 -6.88
N PRO A 490 -25.70 6.65 -6.61
CA PRO A 490 -24.83 6.24 -5.51
C PRO A 490 -23.40 6.79 -5.64
N THR A 491 -22.90 6.97 -6.86
CA THR A 491 -21.59 7.56 -7.14
C THR A 491 -21.49 8.99 -6.62
N HIS A 492 -22.52 9.83 -6.84
CA HIS A 492 -22.60 11.17 -6.27
C HIS A 492 -22.60 11.12 -4.73
N ASP A 493 -23.49 10.33 -4.15
CA ASP A 493 -23.66 10.24 -2.69
C ASP A 493 -22.36 9.81 -2.00
N VAL A 494 -21.71 8.77 -2.53
CA VAL A 494 -20.44 8.25 -2.03
C VAL A 494 -19.35 9.30 -2.18
N PHE A 495 -19.15 9.85 -3.37
CA PHE A 495 -18.06 10.78 -3.64
C PHE A 495 -18.13 12.02 -2.74
N HIS A 496 -19.32 12.63 -2.64
CA HIS A 496 -19.50 13.81 -1.79
C HIS A 496 -19.44 13.50 -0.29
N ALA A 497 -19.90 12.33 0.15
CA ALA A 497 -19.77 11.92 1.54
C ALA A 497 -18.31 11.65 1.93
N LEU A 498 -17.54 10.99 1.07
CA LEU A 498 -16.10 10.80 1.29
C LEU A 498 -15.35 12.12 1.31
N ASN A 499 -15.66 13.06 0.41
CA ASN A 499 -15.05 14.39 0.43
C ASN A 499 -15.30 15.13 1.75
N ARG A 500 -16.49 15.01 2.34
CA ARG A 500 -16.77 15.57 3.68
C ARG A 500 -15.93 14.91 4.77
N LEU A 501 -15.75 13.59 4.73
CA LEU A 501 -14.88 12.88 5.69
C LEU A 501 -13.41 13.29 5.53
N LEU A 502 -12.93 13.46 4.28
CA LEU A 502 -11.57 13.93 4.00
C LEU A 502 -11.36 15.37 4.51
N ASP A 503 -12.33 16.26 4.31
CA ASP A 503 -12.30 17.63 4.81
C ASP A 503 -12.25 17.67 6.34
N GLN A 504 -13.10 16.87 7.01
CA GLN A 504 -13.12 16.74 8.46
C GLN A 504 -11.79 16.22 9.00
N ARG A 505 -11.27 15.13 8.41
CA ARG A 505 -10.00 14.54 8.86
C ARG A 505 -8.84 15.52 8.76
N ARG A 506 -8.71 16.20 7.62
CA ARG A 506 -7.62 17.15 7.35
C ARG A 506 -7.57 18.32 8.33
N GLN A 507 -8.69 18.65 8.97
CA GLN A 507 -8.81 19.78 9.89
C GLN A 507 -8.65 19.39 11.37
N GLU A 508 -8.55 18.09 11.69
CA GLU A 508 -8.53 17.59 13.05
C GLU A 508 -7.16 17.01 13.44
N PRO A 509 -6.36 17.72 14.26
CA PRO A 509 -5.02 17.29 14.66
C PRO A 509 -4.97 15.91 15.33
N CYS A 510 -6.04 15.44 15.96
CA CYS A 510 -6.07 14.09 16.53
C CYS A 510 -5.93 12.98 15.48
N PHE A 511 -6.16 13.26 14.19
CA PHE A 511 -5.91 12.30 13.12
C PHE A 511 -4.46 12.23 12.65
N HIS A 512 -3.56 13.06 13.18
CA HIS A 512 -2.14 13.03 12.87
C HIS A 512 -1.59 11.59 12.94
N PRO A 513 -0.82 11.07 11.96
CA PRO A 513 -0.39 9.67 11.94
C PRO A 513 0.38 9.21 13.19
N ASN A 514 1.05 10.12 13.88
CA ASN A 514 1.74 9.86 15.16
C ASN A 514 0.87 10.05 16.41
N ALA A 515 -0.36 10.57 16.29
CA ALA A 515 -1.24 10.70 17.44
C ALA A 515 -1.60 9.29 17.96
N ALA A 516 -1.42 9.10 19.27
CA ALA A 516 -1.68 7.83 19.94
C ALA A 516 -3.09 7.32 19.62
N GLN A 517 -3.22 6.00 19.57
CA GLN A 517 -4.49 5.32 19.33
C GLN A 517 -4.77 4.35 20.46
N ARG A 518 -6.01 4.33 20.93
CA ARG A 518 -6.51 3.37 21.90
C ARG A 518 -7.85 2.83 21.44
N VAL A 519 -7.96 1.51 21.33
CA VAL A 519 -9.25 0.85 21.09
C VAL A 519 -9.94 0.68 22.43
N LEU A 520 -11.19 1.14 22.53
CA LEU A 520 -11.98 0.97 23.74
C LEU A 520 -12.75 -0.34 23.66
N VAL A 521 -12.75 -1.10 24.76
CA VAL A 521 -13.58 -2.30 24.90
C VAL A 521 -15.05 -1.86 24.81
N SER A 522 -15.76 -2.40 23.84
CA SER A 522 -17.13 -2.01 23.53
C SER A 522 -18.02 -3.22 23.27
N ALA A 523 -19.33 -3.00 23.15
CA ALA A 523 -20.26 -4.05 22.73
C ALA A 523 -19.89 -4.60 21.33
N PRO A 524 -20.23 -5.86 21.01
CA PRO A 524 -19.87 -6.47 19.72
C PRO A 524 -20.37 -5.67 18.51
N GLU A 525 -21.48 -4.95 18.64
CA GLU A 525 -22.11 -4.13 17.60
C GLU A 525 -21.41 -2.78 17.36
N LEU A 526 -20.42 -2.44 18.20
CA LEU A 526 -19.73 -1.16 18.20
C LEU A 526 -18.23 -1.35 17.97
N LEU A 527 -17.63 -0.48 17.17
CA LEU A 527 -16.20 -0.21 17.23
C LEU A 527 -16.00 1.20 17.81
N ALA A 528 -15.18 1.30 18.84
CA ALA A 528 -14.82 2.58 19.47
C ALA A 528 -13.29 2.76 19.48
N VAL A 529 -12.82 3.85 18.88
CA VAL A 529 -11.40 4.18 18.77
C VAL A 529 -11.17 5.60 19.29
N GLU A 530 -10.27 5.74 20.26
CA GLU A 530 -9.81 7.03 20.76
C GLU A 530 -8.47 7.41 20.11
N ARG A 531 -8.32 8.68 19.74
CA ARG A 531 -7.08 9.27 19.25
C ARG A 531 -6.62 10.41 20.17
N GLY A 532 -5.32 10.47 20.43
CA GLY A 532 -4.74 11.37 21.42
C GLY A 532 -4.68 10.76 22.84
N PRO A 533 -4.72 11.58 23.92
CA PRO A 533 -4.74 13.05 23.88
C PRO A 533 -3.45 13.61 23.27
N LEU A 534 -3.58 14.76 22.62
CA LEU A 534 -2.44 15.54 22.15
C LEU A 534 -1.80 16.32 23.31
N HIS A 535 -0.68 16.99 23.06
CA HIS A 535 0.04 17.76 24.08
C HIS A 535 -0.80 18.87 24.75
N ASP A 536 -1.78 19.42 24.05
CA ASP A 536 -2.70 20.45 24.57
C ASP A 536 -3.90 19.86 25.34
N GLY A 537 -4.07 18.53 25.32
CA GLY A 537 -5.16 17.77 25.91
C GLY A 537 -6.30 17.47 24.94
N ARG A 538 -6.25 17.94 23.69
CA ARG A 538 -7.28 17.65 22.68
C ARG A 538 -7.32 16.15 22.38
N ARG A 539 -8.51 15.60 22.26
CA ARG A 539 -8.73 14.17 21.99
C ARG A 539 -9.91 13.97 21.05
N LEU A 540 -9.92 12.81 20.39
CA LEU A 540 -11.01 12.38 19.52
C LEU A 540 -11.49 11.00 19.92
N LEU A 541 -12.81 10.82 19.95
CA LEU A 541 -13.49 9.54 20.10
C LEU A 541 -14.29 9.25 18.83
N ALA A 542 -13.93 8.18 18.14
CA ALA A 542 -14.62 7.69 16.96
C ALA A 542 -15.50 6.49 17.34
N LEU A 543 -16.81 6.58 17.05
CA LEU A 543 -17.79 5.53 17.30
C LEU A 543 -18.42 5.06 15.99
N TYR A 544 -18.48 3.74 15.82
CA TYR A 544 -19.01 3.09 14.62
C TYR A 544 -19.98 1.98 15.00
N ASN A 545 -21.27 2.20 14.75
CA ASN A 545 -22.21 1.08 14.75
C ASN A 545 -21.90 0.21 13.53
N VAL A 546 -21.59 -1.07 13.71
CA VAL A 546 -21.27 -1.99 12.60
C VAL A 546 -22.46 -2.83 12.15
N THR A 547 -23.67 -2.50 12.62
CA THR A 547 -24.89 -3.26 12.38
C THR A 547 -25.96 -2.45 11.64
N ASP A 548 -26.98 -3.16 11.17
CA ASP A 548 -28.17 -2.60 10.54
C ASP A 548 -29.29 -2.24 11.54
N LEU A 549 -29.00 -2.31 12.85
CA LEU A 549 -29.92 -1.98 13.93
C LEU A 549 -29.44 -0.74 14.69
N PRO A 550 -30.34 0.11 15.19
CA PRO A 550 -29.94 1.16 16.12
C PRO A 550 -29.31 0.56 17.38
N LEU A 551 -28.19 1.13 17.83
CA LEU A 551 -27.50 0.72 19.06
C LEU A 551 -27.75 1.75 20.17
N PRO A 552 -28.55 1.43 21.21
CA PRO A 552 -28.75 2.31 22.37
C PRO A 552 -27.43 2.68 23.04
N LEU A 553 -27.25 3.96 23.40
CA LEU A 553 -26.00 4.42 24.02
C LEU A 553 -25.76 3.82 25.41
N GLU A 554 -26.81 3.35 26.09
CA GLU A 554 -26.70 2.59 27.34
C GLU A 554 -26.06 1.19 27.16
N ASN A 555 -26.00 0.69 25.93
CA ASN A 555 -25.49 -0.63 25.58
C ASN A 555 -24.12 -0.60 24.88
N VAL A 556 -23.40 0.53 24.90
CA VAL A 556 -22.09 0.67 24.21
C VAL A 556 -20.93 -0.03 24.92
N GLY A 557 -21.12 -0.40 26.19
CA GLY A 557 -20.12 -1.02 27.06
C GLY A 557 -19.43 -0.02 27.99
N ASP A 558 -19.03 -0.48 29.18
CA ASP A 558 -18.58 0.36 30.31
C ASP A 558 -17.43 1.32 29.96
N ALA A 559 -16.44 0.86 29.19
CA ALA A 559 -15.29 1.71 28.85
C ALA A 559 -15.66 2.86 27.90
N VAL A 560 -16.61 2.64 26.99
CA VAL A 560 -17.12 3.68 26.09
C VAL A 560 -18.06 4.62 26.84
N THR A 561 -18.94 4.10 27.70
CA THR A 561 -19.79 4.92 28.58
C THR A 561 -18.94 5.86 29.42
N GLN A 562 -17.89 5.34 30.06
CA GLN A 562 -16.98 6.15 30.85
C GLN A 562 -16.27 7.22 29.99
N ALA A 563 -15.80 6.86 28.79
CA ALA A 563 -15.18 7.82 27.88
C ALA A 563 -16.14 8.96 27.47
N LEU A 564 -17.42 8.62 27.23
CA LEU A 564 -18.47 9.59 26.90
C LEU A 564 -18.81 10.52 28.07
N GLU A 565 -18.78 10.04 29.31
CA GLU A 565 -19.07 10.83 30.52
C GLU A 565 -17.90 11.72 30.95
N ASN A 566 -16.67 11.31 30.65
CA ASN A 566 -15.47 12.00 31.13
C ASN A 566 -15.23 13.37 30.47
N HIS A 567 -15.86 13.65 29.33
CA HIS A 567 -15.59 14.87 28.55
C HIS A 567 -16.85 15.46 27.93
N ALA A 568 -16.82 16.77 27.68
CA ALA A 568 -17.85 17.46 26.93
C ALA A 568 -17.61 17.30 25.42
N TRP A 569 -18.08 16.19 24.86
CA TRP A 569 -17.90 15.84 23.46
C TRP A 569 -18.72 16.71 22.50
N GLN A 570 -18.10 17.09 21.39
CA GLN A 570 -18.74 17.79 20.27
C GLN A 570 -18.54 16.98 18.99
N ALA A 571 -19.57 16.90 18.14
CA ALA A 571 -19.42 16.29 16.83
C ALA A 571 -18.52 17.14 15.93
N LEU A 572 -17.60 16.50 15.22
CA LEU A 572 -16.79 17.14 14.19
C LEU A 572 -17.63 17.55 12.96
N ASP A 573 -18.74 16.83 12.71
CA ASP A 573 -19.72 17.18 11.68
C ASP A 573 -20.79 18.14 12.23
N PRO A 574 -20.79 19.43 11.86
CA PRO A 574 -21.82 20.36 12.32
C PRO A 574 -23.22 20.03 11.78
N GLY A 575 -23.32 19.28 10.67
CA GLY A 575 -24.59 18.84 10.11
C GLY A 575 -25.24 17.67 10.87
N ASN A 576 -24.51 17.06 11.80
CA ASN A 576 -24.94 15.88 12.55
C ASN A 576 -24.50 16.01 14.02
N PRO A 577 -25.16 16.89 14.79
CA PRO A 577 -24.73 17.22 16.15
C PRO A 577 -24.79 16.00 17.08
N TRP A 578 -23.86 15.98 18.04
CA TRP A 578 -23.80 14.94 19.05
C TRP A 578 -24.87 15.13 20.12
N SER A 579 -25.50 14.03 20.51
CA SER A 579 -26.38 13.92 21.68
C SER A 579 -25.97 12.69 22.47
N ALA A 580 -25.77 12.85 23.79
CA ALA A 580 -25.49 11.74 24.70
C ALA A 580 -26.74 10.91 25.04
N GLU A 581 -27.91 11.30 24.54
CA GLU A 581 -29.18 10.59 24.71
C GLU A 581 -29.59 9.87 23.43
N GLY A 582 -30.13 8.65 23.56
CA GLY A 582 -30.73 7.89 22.47
C GLY A 582 -29.87 6.73 21.96
N SER A 583 -29.78 6.59 20.65
CA SER A 583 -29.10 5.48 19.99
C SER A 583 -28.27 5.94 18.79
N LEU A 584 -27.22 5.18 18.49
CA LEU A 584 -26.48 5.29 17.24
C LEU A 584 -27.30 4.62 16.13
N PRO A 585 -27.66 5.33 15.04
CA PRO A 585 -28.35 4.73 13.90
C PRO A 585 -27.57 3.55 13.28
N PRO A 586 -28.23 2.71 12.47
CA PRO A 586 -27.56 1.70 11.64
C PRO A 586 -26.35 2.28 10.89
N TYR A 587 -25.20 1.61 10.98
CA TYR A 587 -23.96 2.03 10.34
C TYR A 587 -23.50 3.47 10.66
N ALA A 588 -23.93 4.02 11.81
CA ALA A 588 -23.59 5.39 12.20
C ALA A 588 -22.09 5.57 12.40
N VAL A 589 -21.59 6.67 11.84
CA VAL A 589 -20.24 7.22 12.07
C VAL A 589 -20.37 8.43 12.98
N ARG A 590 -19.60 8.47 14.07
CA ARG A 590 -19.47 9.66 14.92
C ARG A 590 -17.99 9.91 15.21
N TRP A 591 -17.48 11.05 14.76
CA TRP A 591 -16.20 11.60 15.20
C TRP A 591 -16.48 12.71 16.20
N LEU A 592 -16.15 12.45 17.46
CA LEU A 592 -16.39 13.34 18.56
C LEU A 592 -15.06 13.91 19.04
N VAL A 593 -15.00 15.20 19.30
CA VAL A 593 -13.80 15.87 19.81
C VAL A 593 -14.10 16.51 21.16
N ALA A 594 -13.09 16.54 22.02
CA ALA A 594 -13.16 17.24 23.28
C ALA A 594 -11.85 17.99 23.51
N ASP A 595 -11.99 19.23 23.98
CA ASP A 595 -10.89 20.02 24.48
C ASP A 595 -10.73 19.74 25.98
N ARG A 596 -9.52 19.29 26.37
CA ARG A 596 -9.08 18.96 27.75
C ARG A 596 -9.97 18.01 28.56
#